data_AF-A0A9E1KYL0-F1
#
_entry.id   AF-A0A9E1KYL0-F1
#
_cell.length_a   1.000
_cell.length_b   1.000
_cell.length_c   1.000
_cell.angle_alpha   90.00
_cell.angle_beta   90.00
_cell.angle_gamma   90.00
#
_symmetry.space_group_name_H-M   'P 1'
#
loop_
_entity.id
_entity.type
_entity.pdbx_description
1 polymer ?
#
loop_
_entity_poly.entity_id
_entity_poly.type
_entity_poly.pdbx_seq_one_letter_code
_entity_poly.pdbx_strand_id
1 'polypeptide(L)'
;MIKLLLLLILISLQLASAYTVASEMKPEEVYYKVKEAYFFLSELKQSGITVFNDKNGQFSWKNSYVFILNCETQTFVAHPKTSAFRGISFEHFQDKKGLYFLKKACQNTNSTTGTWIEYWWQKSGEKRLKRRILYMITVPAIHLQVAASIYNVTHSIDELNKTDYPQ
;
A
#
# COMPACT_ATOMS: atom_id res chain seq x y z
N MET A 1 -36.96 49.49 26.09
CA MET A 1 -36.67 48.67 24.89
C MET A 1 -35.51 47.70 25.16
N ILE A 2 -35.52 47.02 26.32
CA ILE A 2 -34.45 46.10 26.79
C ILE A 2 -34.85 44.62 26.62
N LYS A 3 -36.07 44.34 26.13
CA LYS A 3 -36.55 42.96 25.86
C LYS A 3 -36.28 42.46 24.43
N LEU A 4 -35.67 43.28 23.57
CA LEU A 4 -35.26 42.89 22.21
C LEU A 4 -33.75 42.60 22.13
N LEU A 5 -33.12 42.35 23.28
CA LEU A 5 -31.73 41.92 23.44
C LEU A 5 -31.66 40.52 24.09
N LEU A 6 -32.70 39.71 23.85
CA LEU A 6 -32.64 38.26 23.85
C LEU A 6 -32.49 37.87 22.37
N LEU A 7 -31.42 38.32 21.70
CA LEU A 7 -30.26 37.46 21.45
C LEU A 7 -30.79 36.01 21.35
N LEU A 8 -31.35 35.58 20.23
CA LEU A 8 -30.61 35.12 19.06
C LEU A 8 -29.31 34.34 19.40
N ILE A 9 -29.24 33.80 20.62
CA ILE A 9 -28.41 32.67 21.07
C ILE A 9 -29.17 31.37 20.73
N LEU A 10 -29.99 31.39 19.68
CA LEU A 10 -30.42 30.16 19.03
C LEU A 10 -29.22 29.64 18.24
N ILE A 11 -28.50 28.70 18.87
CA ILE A 11 -28.07 27.48 18.22
C ILE A 11 -27.39 27.74 16.86
N SER A 12 -26.28 28.48 16.90
CA SER A 12 -25.22 28.30 15.92
C SER A 12 -24.03 27.65 16.59
N LEU A 13 -24.31 26.55 17.31
CA LEU A 13 -23.35 25.46 17.45
C LEU A 13 -23.20 24.85 16.05
N GLN A 14 -22.53 25.58 15.15
CA GLN A 14 -22.08 25.03 13.89
C GLN A 14 -21.10 23.94 14.30
N LEU A 15 -21.58 22.70 14.23
CA LEU A 15 -20.73 21.53 14.11
C LEU A 15 -19.78 21.85 12.96
N ALA A 16 -18.59 22.33 13.28
CA ALA A 16 -17.45 22.17 12.42
C ALA A 16 -17.29 20.66 12.29
N SER A 17 -17.91 20.11 11.25
CA SER A 17 -17.52 18.84 10.68
C SER A 17 -16.04 19.00 10.42
N ALA A 18 -15.21 18.52 11.35
CA ALA A 18 -13.84 18.18 11.06
C ALA A 18 -13.95 17.14 9.95
N TYR A 19 -13.92 17.61 8.70
CA TYR A 19 -13.54 16.77 7.60
C TYR A 19 -12.17 16.26 7.99
N THR A 20 -12.12 15.04 8.49
CA THR A 20 -10.88 14.32 8.65
C THR A 20 -10.33 14.21 7.24
N VAL A 21 -9.45 15.15 6.87
CA VAL A 21 -8.54 14.95 5.74
C VAL A 21 -7.79 13.69 6.13
N ALA A 22 -8.19 12.56 5.55
CA ALA A 22 -7.51 11.31 5.74
C ALA A 22 -6.03 11.58 5.47
N SER A 23 -5.20 11.44 6.50
CA SER A 23 -3.77 11.76 6.40
C SER A 23 -3.20 11.09 5.16
N GLU A 24 -2.67 11.86 4.21
CA GLU A 24 -2.10 11.29 2.99
C GLU A 24 -1.00 10.28 3.39
N MET A 25 -1.08 9.06 2.85
CA MET A 25 -0.06 8.03 3.11
C MET A 25 1.24 8.43 2.42
N LYS A 26 2.36 8.28 3.12
CA LYS A 26 3.68 8.66 2.60
C LYS A 26 4.41 7.45 2.02
N PRO A 27 5.26 7.61 0.99
CA PRO A 27 6.10 6.52 0.47
C PRO A 27 7.00 5.90 1.54
N GLU A 28 7.51 6.72 2.45
CA GLU A 28 8.32 6.27 3.59
C GLU A 28 7.57 5.25 4.48
N GLU A 29 6.26 5.44 4.71
CA GLU A 29 5.46 4.47 5.48
C GLU A 29 5.37 3.12 4.76
N VAL A 30 5.31 3.13 3.42
CA VAL A 30 5.31 1.91 2.60
C VAL A 30 6.66 1.22 2.68
N TYR A 31 7.75 1.98 2.54
CA TYR A 31 9.10 1.45 2.65
C TYR A 31 9.30 0.72 3.98
N TYR A 32 9.04 1.39 5.11
CA TYR A 32 9.24 0.79 6.42
C TYR A 32 8.32 -0.39 6.69
N LYS A 33 7.05 -0.34 6.27
CA LYS A 33 6.14 -1.49 6.45
C LYS A 33 6.58 -2.71 5.65
N VAL A 34 7.11 -2.51 4.44
CA VAL A 34 7.66 -3.60 3.63
C VAL A 34 8.99 -4.10 4.21
N LYS A 35 9.83 -3.22 4.79
CA LYS A 35 11.06 -3.63 5.49
C LYS A 35 10.78 -4.41 6.77
N GLU A 36 9.78 -4.00 7.56
CA GLU A 36 9.30 -4.76 8.72
C GLU A 36 8.87 -6.18 8.28
N ALA A 37 8.10 -6.28 7.20
CA ALA A 37 7.68 -7.56 6.63
C ALA A 37 8.86 -8.41 6.12
N TYR A 38 9.85 -7.77 5.50
CA TYR A 38 11.08 -8.42 5.06
C TYR A 38 11.83 -9.06 6.23
N PHE A 39 12.03 -8.32 7.34
CA PHE A 39 12.72 -8.86 8.51
C PHE A 39 11.90 -9.94 9.21
N PHE A 40 10.60 -9.73 9.36
CA PHE A 40 9.67 -10.71 9.93
C PHE A 40 9.72 -12.06 9.19
N LEU A 41 9.69 -12.05 7.85
CA LEU A 41 9.80 -13.27 7.04
C LEU A 41 11.23 -13.79 6.91
N SER A 42 12.24 -12.96 7.14
CA SER A 42 13.64 -13.45 7.23
C SER A 42 13.83 -14.30 8.49
N GLU A 43 13.20 -13.90 9.61
CA GLU A 43 13.25 -14.62 10.88
C GLU A 43 12.34 -15.85 10.90
N LEU A 44 11.04 -15.66 10.65
CA LEU A 44 10.04 -16.73 10.78
C LEU A 44 9.95 -17.62 9.54
N LYS A 45 10.47 -17.16 8.39
CA LYS A 45 10.41 -17.90 7.12
C LYS A 45 8.96 -18.24 6.77
N GLN A 46 8.72 -19.46 6.28
CA GLN A 46 7.43 -19.90 5.77
C GLN A 46 6.30 -19.84 6.83
N SER A 47 6.62 -20.01 8.12
CA SER A 47 5.62 -20.02 9.20
C SER A 47 4.96 -18.66 9.41
N GLY A 48 5.65 -17.56 9.03
CA GLY A 48 5.12 -16.20 9.14
C GLY A 48 4.16 -15.77 8.03
N ILE A 49 4.06 -16.53 6.92
CA ILE A 49 3.31 -16.10 5.72
C ILE A 49 1.82 -15.87 6.01
N THR A 50 1.22 -16.70 6.87
CA THR A 50 -0.22 -16.63 7.13
C THR A 50 -0.64 -15.35 7.85
N VAL A 51 0.28 -14.66 8.53
CA VAL A 51 0.04 -13.37 9.20
C VAL A 51 -0.39 -12.29 8.20
N PHE A 52 0.10 -12.35 6.95
CA PHE A 52 -0.23 -11.41 5.88
C PHE A 52 -1.65 -11.60 5.31
N ASN A 53 -2.42 -12.55 5.83
CA ASN A 53 -3.81 -12.77 5.44
C ASN A 53 -4.82 -12.02 6.30
N ASP A 54 -4.38 -11.43 7.42
CA ASP A 54 -5.26 -10.68 8.31
C ASP A 54 -5.42 -9.22 7.83
N LYS A 55 -6.66 -8.86 7.47
CA LYS A 55 -7.05 -7.49 7.09
C LYS A 55 -6.91 -6.46 8.22
N ASN A 56 -6.88 -6.93 9.47
CA ASN A 56 -6.72 -6.10 10.67
C ASN A 56 -5.37 -6.34 11.37
N GLY A 57 -4.50 -7.15 10.78
CA GLY A 57 -3.20 -7.52 11.36
C GLY A 57 -2.14 -6.42 11.20
N GLN A 58 -0.96 -6.63 11.80
CA GLN A 58 0.12 -5.61 11.88
C GLN A 58 0.65 -5.10 10.53
N PHE A 59 0.43 -5.86 9.45
CA PHE A 59 0.83 -5.54 8.08
C PHE A 59 -0.28 -4.92 7.24
N SER A 60 -1.43 -4.61 7.86
CA SER A 60 -2.51 -3.80 7.29
C SER A 60 -2.56 -2.47 8.06
N TRP A 61 -2.43 -1.34 7.37
CA TRP A 61 -2.40 -0.02 8.01
C TRP A 61 -3.10 1.03 7.16
N LYS A 62 -3.84 1.94 7.82
CA LYS A 62 -4.65 2.96 7.14
C LYS A 62 -5.49 2.31 6.02
N ASN A 63 -5.16 2.61 4.76
CA ASN A 63 -5.83 2.08 3.56
C ASN A 63 -4.87 1.27 2.67
N SER A 64 -3.77 0.77 3.23
CA SER A 64 -2.73 -0.01 2.57
C SER A 64 -2.44 -1.29 3.35
N TYR A 65 -1.69 -2.19 2.72
CA TYR A 65 -1.33 -3.48 3.29
C TYR A 65 -0.13 -4.08 2.57
N VAL A 66 0.61 -4.93 3.26
CA VAL A 66 1.62 -5.81 2.66
C VAL A 66 0.95 -7.06 2.11
N PHE A 67 1.36 -7.48 0.92
CA PHE A 67 0.99 -8.76 0.30
C PHE A 67 2.24 -9.50 -0.14
N ILE A 68 2.11 -10.82 -0.25
CA ILE A 68 3.22 -11.73 -0.58
C ILE A 68 3.00 -12.30 -1.97
N LEU A 69 4.05 -12.30 -2.77
CA LEU A 69 4.06 -12.83 -4.13
C LEU A 69 5.15 -13.89 -4.25
N ASN A 70 4.94 -14.82 -5.18
CA ASN A 70 5.99 -15.64 -5.73
C ASN A 70 6.25 -15.18 -7.17
N CYS A 71 7.40 -14.55 -7.42
CA CYS A 71 7.76 -14.07 -8.74
C CYS A 71 8.14 -15.18 -9.74
N GLU A 72 8.59 -16.34 -9.27
CA GLU A 72 8.93 -17.49 -10.12
C GLU A 72 7.68 -18.11 -10.71
N THR A 73 6.70 -18.41 -9.86
CA THR A 73 5.41 -18.98 -10.29
C THR A 73 4.39 -17.92 -10.72
N GLN A 74 4.71 -16.64 -10.53
CA GLN A 74 3.86 -15.49 -10.82
C GLN A 74 2.52 -15.55 -10.10
N THR A 75 2.50 -15.91 -8.81
CA THR A 75 1.27 -16.07 -8.02
C THR A 75 1.24 -15.20 -6.78
N PHE A 76 0.04 -14.82 -6.32
CA PHE A 76 -0.12 -14.25 -4.99
C PHE A 76 -0.08 -15.37 -3.94
N VAL A 77 0.79 -15.24 -2.96
CA VAL A 77 0.96 -16.21 -1.87
C VAL A 77 0.09 -15.83 -0.66
N ALA A 78 0.05 -14.55 -0.30
CA ALA A 78 -0.80 -14.04 0.77
C ALA A 78 -1.33 -12.65 0.42
N HIS A 79 -2.59 -12.40 0.76
CA HIS A 79 -3.26 -11.14 0.45
C HIS A 79 -4.35 -10.85 1.50
N PRO A 80 -4.27 -9.73 2.25
CA PRO A 80 -5.17 -9.49 3.38
C PRO A 80 -6.54 -8.98 2.94
N LYS A 81 -6.64 -8.27 1.81
CA LYS A 81 -7.91 -7.70 1.35
C LYS A 81 -8.95 -8.75 0.94
N THR A 82 -8.53 -9.85 0.34
CA THR A 82 -9.43 -10.92 -0.11
C THR A 82 -8.65 -12.20 -0.32
N SER A 83 -9.21 -13.33 0.15
CA SER A 83 -8.68 -14.66 -0.09
C SER A 83 -8.71 -15.07 -1.56
N ALA A 84 -9.56 -14.42 -2.37
CA ALA A 84 -9.72 -14.72 -3.79
C ALA A 84 -8.45 -14.47 -4.62
N PHE A 85 -7.46 -13.72 -4.11
CA PHE A 85 -6.18 -13.58 -4.80
C PHE A 85 -5.21 -14.74 -4.54
N ARG A 86 -5.34 -15.48 -3.44
CA ARG A 86 -4.33 -16.48 -3.05
C ARG A 86 -4.28 -17.63 -4.06
N GLY A 87 -3.08 -17.95 -4.54
CA GLY A 87 -2.85 -18.92 -5.61
C GLY A 87 -3.21 -18.42 -7.01
N ILE A 88 -3.76 -17.21 -7.15
CA ILE A 88 -4.09 -16.66 -8.46
C ILE A 88 -2.82 -16.17 -9.14
N SER A 89 -2.69 -16.54 -10.41
CA SER A 89 -1.63 -16.04 -11.29
C SER A 89 -1.82 -14.56 -11.59
N PHE A 90 -0.74 -13.79 -11.49
CA PHE A 90 -0.66 -12.42 -11.97
C PHE A 90 0.02 -12.30 -13.33
N GLU A 91 0.21 -13.41 -14.05
CA GLU A 91 0.90 -13.42 -15.34
C GLU A 91 0.30 -12.42 -16.33
N HIS A 92 -1.03 -12.38 -16.41
CA HIS A 92 -1.75 -11.48 -17.30
C HIS A 92 -2.25 -10.21 -16.60
N PHE A 93 -1.78 -9.93 -15.38
CA PHE A 93 -2.28 -8.84 -14.55
C PHE A 93 -1.66 -7.50 -14.95
N GLN A 94 -2.48 -6.67 -15.59
CA GLN A 94 -2.11 -5.34 -16.05
C GLN A 94 -2.82 -4.25 -15.26
N ASP A 95 -2.17 -3.10 -15.20
CA ASP A 95 -2.84 -1.86 -14.83
C ASP A 95 -3.77 -1.37 -15.96
N LYS A 96 -4.50 -0.27 -15.72
CA LYS A 96 -5.46 0.26 -16.70
C LYS A 96 -4.82 0.91 -17.94
N LYS A 97 -3.49 1.00 -18.00
CA LYS A 97 -2.72 1.48 -19.14
C LYS A 97 -1.97 0.36 -19.87
N GLY A 98 -2.16 -0.90 -19.47
CA GLY A 98 -1.51 -2.07 -20.10
C GLY A 98 -0.15 -2.43 -19.50
N LEU A 99 0.27 -1.81 -18.40
CA LEU A 99 1.54 -2.13 -17.74
C LEU A 99 1.39 -3.39 -16.87
N TYR A 100 2.21 -4.42 -17.13
CA TYR A 100 2.39 -5.58 -16.26
C TYR A 100 3.24 -5.22 -15.04
N PHE A 101 2.70 -4.39 -14.15
CA PHE A 101 3.48 -3.76 -13.09
C PHE A 101 4.06 -4.74 -12.05
N LEU A 102 3.37 -5.85 -11.74
CA LEU A 102 3.91 -6.89 -10.86
C LEU A 102 5.06 -7.67 -11.51
N LYS A 103 4.93 -8.04 -12.79
CA LYS A 103 6.04 -8.64 -13.56
C LYS A 103 7.24 -7.71 -13.62
N LYS A 104 7.00 -6.43 -13.91
CA LYS A 104 8.06 -5.42 -13.94
C LYS A 104 8.74 -5.28 -12.57
N ALA A 105 7.99 -5.28 -11.47
CA ALA A 105 8.56 -5.27 -10.13
C ALA A 105 9.41 -6.52 -9.87
N CYS A 106 8.90 -7.71 -10.20
CA CYS A 106 9.62 -8.98 -10.07
C CYS A 106 10.96 -9.00 -10.82
N GLN A 107 11.02 -8.42 -12.02
CA GLN A 107 12.23 -8.38 -12.84
C GLN A 107 13.33 -7.45 -12.29
N ASN A 108 12.96 -6.45 -11.49
CA ASN A 108 13.87 -5.40 -11.06
C ASN A 108 14.22 -5.49 -9.56
N THR A 109 13.41 -6.19 -8.77
CA THR A 109 13.60 -6.31 -7.33
C THR A 109 14.71 -7.30 -6.97
N ASN A 110 15.41 -7.01 -5.88
CA ASN A 110 16.39 -7.89 -5.24
C ASN A 110 16.26 -7.75 -3.71
N SER A 111 17.18 -8.34 -2.94
CA SER A 111 17.14 -8.29 -1.48
C SER A 111 17.86 -7.09 -0.85
N THR A 112 18.64 -6.32 -1.62
CA THR A 112 19.42 -5.19 -1.12
C THR A 112 18.68 -3.87 -1.27
N THR A 113 18.13 -3.56 -2.44
CA THR A 113 17.58 -2.24 -2.77
C THR A 113 16.06 -2.22 -2.93
N GLY A 114 15.42 -3.38 -3.10
CA GLY A 114 14.03 -3.43 -3.53
C GLY A 114 13.79 -2.69 -4.84
N THR A 115 12.54 -2.39 -5.17
CA THR A 115 12.15 -1.64 -6.38
C THR A 115 10.86 -0.88 -6.18
N TRP A 116 10.83 0.36 -6.66
CA TRP A 116 9.62 1.15 -6.83
C TRP A 116 9.06 1.02 -8.25
N ILE A 117 7.76 0.77 -8.36
CA ILE A 117 7.02 0.76 -9.64
C ILE A 117 5.84 1.73 -9.56
N GLU A 118 5.72 2.58 -10.57
CA GLU A 118 4.53 3.38 -10.82
C GLU A 118 3.53 2.62 -11.69
N TYR A 119 2.24 2.74 -11.37
CA TYR A 119 1.15 2.16 -12.15
C TYR A 119 -0.17 2.93 -11.94
N TRP A 120 -1.18 2.65 -12.78
CA TRP A 120 -2.48 3.33 -12.74
C TRP A 120 -3.63 2.40 -12.39
N TRP A 121 -4.34 2.75 -11.32
CA TRP A 121 -5.44 1.96 -10.80
C TRP A 121 -6.71 2.79 -10.66
N GLN A 122 -7.84 2.20 -11.02
CA GLN A 122 -9.15 2.77 -10.75
C GLN A 122 -9.62 2.30 -9.37
N LYS A 123 -9.75 3.22 -8.41
CA LYS A 123 -10.33 2.88 -7.12
C LYS A 123 -11.82 2.56 -7.32
N SER A 124 -12.31 1.52 -6.65
CA SER A 124 -13.74 1.16 -6.71
C SER A 124 -14.62 2.35 -6.34
N GLY A 125 -15.66 2.60 -7.13
CA GLY A 125 -16.57 3.75 -6.96
C GLY A 125 -16.07 5.07 -7.54
N GLU A 126 -14.83 5.13 -8.05
CA GLU A 126 -14.30 6.33 -8.69
C GLU A 126 -14.21 6.17 -10.22
N LYS A 127 -14.52 7.24 -10.95
CA LYS A 127 -14.44 7.25 -12.43
C LYS A 127 -13.03 7.50 -12.95
N ARG A 128 -12.17 8.17 -12.17
CA ARG A 128 -10.85 8.62 -12.64
C ARG A 128 -9.78 7.58 -12.29
N LEU A 129 -8.91 7.28 -13.26
CA LEU A 129 -7.67 6.54 -13.01
C LEU A 129 -6.77 7.35 -12.09
N LYS A 130 -6.26 6.72 -11.03
CA LYS A 130 -5.33 7.34 -10.10
C LYS A 130 -3.97 6.67 -10.19
N ARG A 131 -2.93 7.50 -10.09
CA ARG A 131 -1.56 7.06 -9.94
C ARG A 131 -1.39 6.31 -8.62
N ARG A 132 -0.66 5.20 -8.66
CA ARG A 132 -0.18 4.45 -7.50
C ARG A 132 1.32 4.19 -7.62
N ILE A 133 1.96 4.02 -6.48
CA ILE A 133 3.32 3.50 -6.39
C ILE A 133 3.30 2.19 -5.61
N LEU A 134 4.13 1.24 -6.02
CA LEU A 134 4.38 -0.06 -5.40
C LEU A 134 5.84 -0.11 -4.98
N TYR A 135 6.12 -0.53 -3.75
CA TYR A 135 7.46 -0.98 -3.37
C TYR A 135 7.46 -2.49 -3.21
N MET A 136 8.50 -3.15 -3.71
CA MET A 136 8.69 -4.60 -3.63
C MET A 136 10.15 -4.92 -3.29
N ILE A 137 10.37 -5.84 -2.35
CA ILE A 137 11.70 -6.38 -2.03
C ILE A 137 11.63 -7.91 -1.94
N THR A 138 12.70 -8.57 -2.36
CA THR A 138 12.84 -10.02 -2.25
C THR A 138 13.31 -10.41 -0.86
N VAL A 139 12.70 -11.43 -0.25
CA VAL A 139 13.13 -12.08 0.98
C VAL A 139 13.89 -13.37 0.62
N PRO A 140 15.24 -13.39 0.63
CA PRO A 140 16.01 -14.55 0.17
C PRO A 140 15.73 -15.82 0.96
N ALA A 141 15.45 -15.70 2.26
CA ALA A 141 15.26 -16.83 3.16
C ALA A 141 14.09 -17.76 2.77
N ILE A 142 13.14 -17.26 1.97
CA ILE A 142 11.96 -17.99 1.49
C ILE A 142 11.72 -17.86 -0.01
N HIS A 143 12.61 -17.18 -0.74
CA HIS A 143 12.48 -16.90 -2.18
C HIS A 143 11.14 -16.25 -2.59
N LEU A 144 10.55 -15.42 -1.72
CA LEU A 144 9.31 -14.70 -1.99
C LEU A 144 9.50 -13.19 -1.97
N GLN A 145 8.54 -12.47 -2.53
CA GLN A 145 8.53 -11.01 -2.56
C GLN A 145 7.47 -10.46 -1.61
N VAL A 146 7.87 -9.48 -0.82
CA VAL A 146 6.97 -8.66 0.01
C VAL A 146 6.74 -7.34 -0.71
N ALA A 147 5.48 -6.91 -0.79
CA ALA A 147 5.16 -5.67 -1.50
C ALA A 147 3.96 -4.93 -0.89
N ALA A 148 3.94 -3.61 -1.05
CA ALA A 148 2.80 -2.77 -0.68
C ALA A 148 2.69 -1.54 -1.59
N SER A 149 1.48 -0.99 -1.71
CA SER A 149 1.23 0.13 -2.63
C SER A 149 0.20 1.13 -2.14
N ILE A 150 0.44 2.41 -2.44
CA ILE A 150 -0.40 3.55 -2.03
C ILE A 150 -0.82 4.40 -3.24
N TYR A 151 -1.84 5.24 -3.06
CA TYR A 151 -2.30 6.21 -4.05
C TYR A 151 -1.65 7.58 -3.87
N ASN A 152 -1.72 8.39 -4.92
CA ASN A 152 -1.57 9.85 -4.88
C ASN A 152 -0.28 10.35 -4.21
N VAL A 153 0.83 9.80 -4.66
CA VAL A 153 2.13 10.30 -4.21
C VAL A 153 2.55 11.44 -5.13
N THR A 154 3.02 12.54 -4.55
CA THR A 154 3.59 13.68 -5.29
C THR A 154 5.01 13.38 -5.82
N HIS A 155 5.73 12.49 -5.15
CA HIS A 155 7.08 12.04 -5.49
C HIS A 155 7.12 11.22 -6.79
N SER A 156 8.04 11.55 -7.66
CA SER A 156 8.45 10.76 -8.83
C SER A 156 9.16 9.46 -8.42
N ILE A 157 9.21 8.48 -9.32
CA ILE A 157 9.96 7.23 -9.06
C ILE A 157 11.47 7.52 -8.91
N ASP A 158 12.00 8.48 -9.66
CA ASP A 158 13.42 8.85 -9.60
C ASP A 158 13.79 9.45 -8.24
N GLU A 159 12.91 10.25 -7.64
CA GLU A 159 13.10 10.74 -6.27
C GLU A 159 13.08 9.57 -5.28
N LEU A 160 12.10 8.68 -5.37
CA LEU A 160 11.98 7.53 -4.46
C LEU A 160 13.18 6.57 -4.54
N ASN A 161 13.75 6.38 -5.72
CA ASN A 161 14.94 5.55 -5.91
C ASN A 161 16.23 6.22 -5.41
N LYS A 162 16.25 7.56 -5.29
CA LYS A 162 17.38 8.33 -4.74
C LYS A 162 17.25 8.60 -3.25
N THR A 163 16.06 8.44 -2.69
CA THR A 163 15.82 8.62 -1.26
C THR A 163 16.61 7.58 -0.48
N ASP A 164 17.54 8.07 0.34
CA ASP A 164 18.11 7.28 1.41
C ASP A 164 17.08 7.19 2.54
N TYR A 165 16.48 6.02 2.70
CA TYR A 165 15.59 5.77 3.82
C TYR A 165 16.45 5.40 5.02
N PRO A 166 16.40 6.17 6.13
CA PRO A 166 17.15 5.84 7.32
C PRO A 166 16.95 4.37 7.71
N GLN A 167 18.03 3.67 8.03
CA GLN A 167 17.98 2.26 8.43
C GLN A 167 17.46 2.09 9.86
#